data_AF-A0A9P9P809-F1
#
_entry.id   AF-A0A9P9P809-F1
#
_cell.length_a   1.000
_cell.length_b   1.000
_cell.length_c   1.000
_cell.angle_alpha   90.00
_cell.angle_beta   90.00
_cell.angle_gamma   90.00
#
_symmetry.space_group_name_H-M   'P 1'
#
loop_
_entity.id
_entity.type
_entity.pdbx_description
1 polymer ?
#
loop_
_entity_poly.entity_id
_entity_poly.type
_entity_poly.pdbx_seq_one_letter_code
_entity_poly.pdbx_strand_id
1 'polypeptide(L)'
;MLRESKPNQAFYTEEVPAECTPLKSEVDRSRAEGWAEVLLYAASTGNAVALTQVHDLLDTLHQQKLAARKACTQPPPRPTAAIKARLRAYPNAAKAADVRPLPLSKLSGNRHVPTLTVATYLPFIRFKKEQSPYLSRVLNQKIRQKQKRVNWMDEMEGNTEMGVWEGEWEENILEAAEQEGKWDVKDRLEKEGWGEHGGGNGNGNVEKGWEHEPARMGRFISKDMRKEFNRAGLLADKLVGVVEKEKELWERERRERRVAKREAKRFEKGDGARKSKTKSMGEKKLEDWEKEVEAW
;
A
#
# COMPACT_ATOMS: atom_id res chain seq x y z
N MET A 1 16.07 -14.67 -44.53
CA MET A 1 17.18 -15.18 -43.70
C MET A 1 17.18 -14.41 -42.39
N LEU A 2 17.59 -15.06 -41.30
CA LEU A 2 17.50 -14.66 -39.87
C LEU A 2 16.14 -14.97 -39.20
N ARG A 3 16.05 -16.24 -38.74
CA ARG A 3 15.09 -16.72 -37.74
C ARG A 3 15.65 -16.38 -36.37
N GLU A 4 14.94 -15.58 -35.58
CA GLU A 4 15.28 -15.36 -34.17
C GLU A 4 14.66 -16.44 -33.28
N SER A 5 15.51 -16.94 -32.39
CA SER A 5 15.35 -18.09 -31.52
C SER A 5 14.32 -17.87 -30.42
N LYS A 6 13.44 -18.85 -30.24
CA LYS A 6 12.58 -18.97 -29.05
C LYS A 6 13.46 -19.22 -27.81
N PRO A 7 13.18 -18.60 -26.65
CA PRO A 7 13.86 -18.94 -25.41
C PRO A 7 13.39 -20.30 -24.88
N ASN A 8 14.38 -21.10 -24.49
CA ASN A 8 14.27 -22.39 -23.81
C ASN A 8 13.28 -22.35 -22.64
N GLN A 9 12.21 -23.13 -22.76
CA GLN A 9 11.47 -23.64 -21.61
C GLN A 9 12.38 -24.66 -20.90
N ALA A 10 13.16 -24.19 -19.92
CA ALA A 10 13.78 -25.06 -18.95
C ALA A 10 12.67 -25.65 -18.07
N PHE A 11 12.28 -26.89 -18.37
CA PHE A 11 11.63 -27.77 -17.42
C PHE A 11 12.57 -27.91 -16.22
N TYR A 12 12.26 -27.23 -15.12
CA TYR A 12 12.81 -27.57 -13.83
C TYR A 12 12.19 -28.91 -13.44
N THR A 13 12.97 -29.98 -13.55
CA THR A 13 12.75 -31.19 -12.78
C THR A 13 12.81 -30.79 -11.31
N GLU A 14 11.66 -30.86 -10.64
CA GLU A 14 11.54 -30.78 -9.19
C GLU A 14 12.28 -31.99 -8.59
N GLU A 15 13.58 -31.85 -8.37
CA GLU A 15 14.24 -32.62 -7.32
C GLU A 15 13.88 -31.95 -5.99
N VAL A 16 12.84 -32.49 -5.37
CA VAL A 16 12.44 -32.22 -3.98
C VAL A 16 13.63 -32.57 -3.09
N PRO A 17 14.31 -31.60 -2.43
CA PRO A 17 15.32 -31.95 -1.45
C PRO A 17 14.62 -32.54 -0.24
N ALA A 18 14.96 -33.80 0.03
CA ALA A 18 14.78 -34.58 1.24
C ALA A 18 13.81 -33.98 2.28
N GLU A 19 12.65 -34.62 2.38
CA GLU A 19 11.77 -34.60 3.53
C GLU A 19 12.55 -34.40 4.84
N CYS A 20 12.23 -33.31 5.53
CA CYS A 20 12.58 -33.08 6.92
C CYS A 20 11.78 -34.11 7.74
N THR A 21 12.29 -35.34 7.80
CA THR A 21 11.70 -36.41 8.60
C THR A 21 11.74 -36.00 10.08
N PRO A 22 10.59 -35.92 10.77
CA PRO A 22 10.60 -35.73 12.21
C PRO A 22 11.10 -37.01 12.86
N LEU A 23 12.13 -36.89 13.68
CA LEU A 23 12.66 -37.96 14.51
C LEU A 23 11.53 -38.61 15.35
N LYS A 24 11.40 -39.92 15.15
CA LYS A 24 11.19 -41.02 16.11
C LYS A 24 10.07 -40.88 17.18
N SER A 25 9.17 -41.87 17.16
CA SER A 25 8.26 -42.36 18.22
C SER A 25 7.60 -41.36 19.17
N GLU A 26 6.26 -41.31 19.18
CA GLU A 26 5.44 -40.61 20.18
C GLU A 26 5.77 -41.01 21.64
N VAL A 27 6.30 -42.21 21.85
CA VAL A 27 6.72 -42.74 23.16
C VAL A 27 7.99 -42.07 23.71
N ASP A 28 8.87 -41.56 22.84
CA ASP A 28 10.07 -40.82 23.27
C ASP A 28 9.76 -39.35 23.58
N ARG A 29 8.69 -38.79 22.99
CA ARG A 29 8.23 -37.43 23.28
C ARG A 29 7.61 -37.32 24.67
N SER A 30 6.73 -38.25 25.04
CA SER A 30 6.07 -38.24 26.37
C SER A 30 7.04 -38.45 27.53
N ARG A 31 8.12 -39.23 27.34
CA ARG A 31 9.19 -39.42 28.34
C ARG A 31 10.12 -38.20 28.43
N ALA A 32 10.33 -37.46 27.34
CA ALA A 32 11.10 -36.22 27.33
C ALA A 32 10.32 -35.02 27.92
N GLU A 33 9.00 -34.99 27.74
CA GLU A 33 8.12 -33.93 28.27
C GLU A 33 8.14 -33.87 29.81
N GLY A 34 8.02 -35.02 30.49
CA GLY A 34 8.08 -35.06 31.96
C GLY A 34 9.48 -34.72 32.53
N TRP A 35 10.56 -35.01 31.80
CA TRP A 35 11.91 -34.66 32.23
C TRP A 35 12.21 -33.16 32.07
N ALA A 36 11.67 -32.53 31.03
CA ALA A 36 11.83 -31.10 30.80
C ALA A 36 11.11 -30.28 31.89
N GLU A 37 9.89 -30.67 32.27
CA GLU A 37 9.14 -30.01 33.34
C GLU A 37 9.86 -30.09 34.70
N VAL A 38 10.38 -31.27 35.04
CA VAL A 38 11.17 -31.48 36.27
C VAL A 38 12.45 -30.66 36.26
N LEU A 39 13.13 -30.56 35.11
CA LEU A 39 14.37 -29.79 34.97
C LEU A 39 14.12 -28.28 35.06
N LEU A 40 13.02 -27.77 34.48
CA LEU A 40 12.61 -26.37 34.62
C LEU A 40 12.19 -26.03 36.06
N TYR A 41 11.50 -26.94 36.75
CA TYR A 41 11.15 -26.78 38.17
C TYR A 41 12.39 -26.84 39.10
N ALA A 42 13.35 -27.71 38.81
CA ALA A 42 14.61 -27.77 39.53
C ALA A 42 15.47 -26.50 39.31
N ALA A 43 15.45 -25.95 38.10
CA ALA A 43 16.12 -24.69 37.79
C ALA A 43 15.45 -23.50 38.51
N SER A 44 14.11 -23.46 38.57
CA SER A 44 13.37 -22.37 39.26
C SER A 44 13.54 -22.40 40.78
N THR A 45 13.81 -23.58 41.35
CA THR A 45 14.13 -23.77 42.78
C THR A 45 15.60 -23.50 43.11
N GLY A 46 16.41 -23.05 42.13
CA GLY A 46 17.79 -22.59 42.34
C GLY A 46 18.85 -23.69 42.25
N ASN A 47 18.52 -24.87 41.71
CA ASN A 47 19.52 -25.91 41.49
C ASN A 47 20.50 -25.50 40.38
N ALA A 48 21.77 -25.29 40.75
CA ALA A 48 22.82 -24.86 39.85
C ALA A 48 23.04 -25.81 38.66
N VAL A 49 22.89 -27.12 38.87
CA VAL A 49 23.12 -28.15 37.83
C VAL A 49 22.00 -28.12 36.79
N ALA A 50 20.75 -27.95 37.23
CA ALA A 50 19.61 -27.82 36.33
C ALA A 50 19.71 -26.53 35.51
N LEU A 51 20.14 -25.42 36.12
CA LEU A 51 20.38 -24.15 35.42
C LEU A 51 21.45 -24.28 34.33
N THR A 52 22.60 -24.89 34.63
CA THR A 52 23.65 -25.08 33.61
C THR A 52 23.15 -25.95 32.46
N GLN A 53 22.35 -26.98 32.73
CA GLN A 53 21.76 -27.83 31.69
C GLN A 53 20.78 -27.07 30.78
N VAL A 54 19.96 -26.17 31.35
CA VAL A 54 19.09 -25.29 30.54
C VAL A 54 19.93 -24.36 29.66
N HIS A 55 20.97 -23.73 30.23
CA HIS A 55 21.83 -22.82 29.48
C HIS A 55 22.56 -23.53 28.33
N ASP A 56 23.15 -24.69 28.58
CA ASP A 56 23.82 -25.50 27.56
C ASP A 56 22.84 -25.93 26.44
N LEU A 57 21.60 -26.28 26.80
CA LEU A 57 20.57 -26.62 25.83
C LEU A 57 20.16 -25.41 24.97
N LEU A 58 20.02 -24.23 25.58
CA LEU A 58 19.71 -23.01 24.84
C LEU A 58 20.86 -22.62 23.90
N ASP A 59 22.11 -22.74 24.34
CA ASP A 59 23.28 -22.44 23.54
C ASP A 59 23.44 -23.41 22.37
N THR A 60 23.22 -24.70 22.59
CA THR A 60 23.25 -25.71 21.52
C THR A 60 22.13 -25.49 20.50
N LEU A 61 20.90 -25.22 20.94
CA LEU A 61 19.79 -24.88 20.02
C LEU A 61 20.05 -23.57 19.26
N HIS A 62 20.66 -22.57 19.92
CA HIS A 62 21.06 -21.33 19.27
C HIS A 62 22.10 -21.58 18.18
N GLN A 63 23.14 -22.36 18.49
CA GLN A 63 24.18 -22.75 17.52
C GLN A 63 23.60 -23.57 16.36
N GLN A 64 22.71 -24.52 16.62
CA GLN A 64 22.02 -25.30 15.59
C GLN A 64 21.18 -24.39 14.68
N LYS A 65 20.44 -23.43 15.26
CA LYS A 65 19.66 -22.45 14.48
C LYS A 65 20.55 -21.55 13.63
N LEU A 66 21.70 -21.12 14.15
CA LEU A 66 22.68 -20.36 13.39
C LEU A 66 23.31 -21.20 12.26
N ALA A 67 23.65 -22.46 12.53
CA ALA A 67 24.18 -23.38 11.54
C ALA A 67 23.15 -23.66 10.43
N ALA A 68 21.89 -23.92 10.79
CA ALA A 68 20.78 -24.08 9.85
C ALA A 68 20.56 -22.79 9.02
N ARG A 69 20.60 -21.61 9.65
CA ARG A 69 20.52 -20.33 8.93
C ARG A 69 21.68 -20.11 7.96
N LYS A 70 22.89 -20.57 8.29
CA LYS A 70 24.07 -20.51 7.40
C LYS A 70 23.99 -21.56 6.28
N ALA A 71 23.45 -22.74 6.56
CA ALA A 71 23.28 -23.83 5.60
C ALA A 71 22.14 -23.54 4.60
N CYS A 72 21.08 -22.86 5.02
CA CYS A 72 20.10 -22.29 4.11
C CYS A 72 20.75 -21.15 3.32
N THR A 73 21.14 -21.42 2.08
CA THR A 73 21.46 -20.41 1.08
C THR A 73 20.19 -19.63 0.75
N GLN A 74 19.84 -18.67 1.61
CA GLN A 74 18.81 -17.69 1.27
C GLN A 74 19.25 -17.04 -0.05
N PRO A 75 18.39 -17.01 -1.08
CA PRO A 75 18.73 -16.32 -2.31
C PRO A 75 19.15 -14.89 -1.94
N PRO A 76 20.21 -14.36 -2.56
CA PRO A 76 20.71 -13.04 -2.21
C PRO A 76 19.53 -12.07 -2.22
N PRO A 77 19.34 -11.26 -1.16
CA PRO A 77 18.18 -10.39 -1.07
C PRO A 77 18.13 -9.55 -2.35
N ARG A 78 17.01 -9.61 -3.08
CA ARG A 78 16.87 -8.83 -4.32
C ARG A 78 17.26 -7.38 -4.00
N PRO A 79 18.09 -6.71 -4.83
CA PRO A 79 18.58 -5.37 -4.55
C PRO A 79 17.44 -4.34 -4.63
N THR A 80 16.61 -4.31 -3.59
CA THR A 80 15.42 -3.47 -3.48
C THR A 80 15.81 -2.00 -3.39
N ALA A 81 16.99 -1.68 -2.83
CA ALA A 81 17.52 -0.33 -2.79
C ALA A 81 17.81 0.22 -4.21
N ALA A 82 18.46 -0.56 -5.07
CA ALA A 82 18.71 -0.18 -6.46
C ALA A 82 17.42 -0.03 -7.27
N ILE A 83 16.45 -0.92 -7.06
CA ILE A 83 15.13 -0.83 -7.69
C ILE A 83 14.42 0.46 -7.23
N LYS A 84 14.42 0.76 -5.92
CA LYS A 84 13.80 1.96 -5.35
C LYS A 84 14.47 3.25 -5.83
N ALA A 85 15.80 3.27 -5.94
CA ALA A 85 16.57 4.43 -6.42
C ALA A 85 16.21 4.84 -7.86
N ARG A 86 15.79 3.87 -8.69
CA ARG A 86 15.37 4.09 -10.08
C ARG A 86 13.92 4.55 -10.22
N LEU A 87 13.12 4.56 -9.15
CA LEU A 87 11.72 4.98 -9.19
C LEU A 87 11.60 6.51 -9.12
N ARG A 88 12.04 7.20 -10.17
CA ARG A 88 11.79 8.64 -10.37
C ARG A 88 10.60 8.84 -11.29
N ALA A 89 9.90 9.96 -11.10
CA ALA A 89 8.93 10.39 -12.10
C ALA A 89 9.68 10.67 -13.40
N TYR A 90 9.06 10.32 -14.53
CA TYR A 90 9.54 10.80 -15.81
C TYR A 90 9.46 12.33 -15.82
N PRO A 91 10.57 13.04 -16.14
CA PRO A 91 10.55 14.49 -16.19
C PRO A 91 9.51 14.94 -17.23
N ASN A 92 8.71 15.96 -16.88
CA ASN A 92 7.63 16.52 -17.70
C ASN A 92 6.47 15.56 -18.03
N ALA A 93 6.34 14.43 -17.36
CA ALA A 93 5.16 13.58 -17.52
C ALA A 93 3.92 14.29 -16.98
N ALA A 94 2.97 14.55 -17.88
CA ALA A 94 1.69 15.14 -17.51
C ALA A 94 0.88 14.19 -16.61
N LYS A 95 0.13 14.77 -15.67
CA LYS A 95 -0.64 14.00 -14.69
C LYS A 95 -1.77 13.26 -15.40
N ALA A 96 -1.99 12.01 -15.01
CA ALA A 96 -3.05 11.19 -15.59
C ALA A 96 -4.45 11.81 -15.43
N ALA A 97 -4.67 12.57 -14.35
CA ALA A 97 -5.94 13.28 -14.10
C ALA A 97 -6.24 14.36 -15.15
N ASP A 98 -5.21 14.99 -15.73
CA ASP A 98 -5.37 16.16 -16.62
C ASP A 98 -5.38 15.74 -18.10
N VAL A 99 -4.68 14.65 -18.45
CA VAL A 99 -4.50 14.21 -19.85
C VAL A 99 -5.62 13.27 -20.32
N ARG A 100 -6.24 12.54 -19.40
CA ARG A 100 -7.25 11.52 -19.73
C ARG A 100 -8.63 12.15 -19.90
N PRO A 101 -9.49 11.61 -20.77
CA PRO A 101 -9.36 10.36 -21.53
C PRO A 101 -8.47 10.46 -22.78
N LEU A 102 -7.80 9.37 -23.14
CA LEU A 102 -6.96 9.31 -24.35
C LEU A 102 -7.75 8.85 -25.59
N PRO A 103 -7.45 9.31 -26.81
CA PRO A 103 -8.03 8.76 -28.04
C PRO A 103 -7.52 7.33 -28.31
N LEU A 104 -8.30 6.53 -29.04
CA LEU A 104 -7.98 5.12 -29.34
C LEU A 104 -6.64 4.95 -30.08
N SER A 105 -6.27 5.91 -30.93
CA SER A 105 -4.98 5.91 -31.66
C SER A 105 -3.75 5.96 -30.76
N LYS A 106 -3.88 6.52 -29.55
CA LYS A 106 -2.80 6.61 -28.56
C LYS A 106 -2.81 5.45 -27.55
N LEU A 107 -3.78 4.54 -27.64
CA LEU A 107 -3.89 3.39 -26.75
C LEU A 107 -3.26 2.14 -27.38
N SER A 108 -2.51 1.39 -26.57
CA SER A 108 -2.00 0.08 -26.98
C SER A 108 -3.13 -0.97 -26.87
N GLY A 109 -3.92 -1.11 -27.93
CA GLY A 109 -4.99 -2.11 -28.04
C GLY A 109 -6.34 -1.62 -27.51
N ASN A 110 -7.10 -2.52 -26.89
CA ASN A 110 -8.45 -2.22 -26.40
C ASN A 110 -8.39 -1.29 -25.18
N ARG A 111 -9.27 -0.29 -25.16
CA ARG A 111 -9.49 0.54 -23.97
C ARG A 111 -9.92 -0.31 -22.78
N HIS A 112 -9.39 0.02 -21.61
CA HIS A 112 -9.79 -0.54 -20.32
C HIS A 112 -10.20 0.60 -19.41
N VAL A 113 -11.35 0.48 -18.75
CA VAL A 113 -11.84 1.49 -17.81
C VAL A 113 -11.03 1.40 -16.52
N PRO A 114 -10.29 2.45 -16.14
CA PRO A 114 -9.51 2.43 -14.91
C PRO A 114 -10.41 2.37 -13.67
N THR A 115 -9.93 1.76 -12.59
CA THR A 115 -10.67 1.70 -11.32
C THR A 115 -10.23 2.84 -10.39
N LEU A 116 -11.18 3.60 -9.87
CA LEU A 116 -10.90 4.59 -8.82
C LEU A 116 -10.70 3.86 -7.50
N THR A 117 -9.58 4.13 -6.82
CA THR A 117 -9.26 3.54 -5.52
C THR A 117 -8.76 4.62 -4.57
N VAL A 118 -9.07 4.49 -3.29
CA VAL A 118 -8.62 5.41 -2.26
C VAL A 118 -7.66 4.67 -1.33
N ALA A 119 -6.45 5.21 -1.13
CA ALA A 119 -5.53 4.73 -0.10
C ALA A 119 -5.49 5.73 1.05
N THR A 120 -6.09 5.35 2.18
CA THR A 120 -6.24 6.15 3.41
C THR A 120 -7.01 7.46 3.21
N TYR A 121 -6.43 8.42 2.48
CA TYR A 121 -7.01 9.73 2.19
C TYR A 121 -6.67 10.25 0.78
N LEU A 122 -5.84 9.52 0.02
CA LEU A 122 -5.43 9.93 -1.31
C LEU A 122 -6.20 9.13 -2.38
N PRO A 123 -7.03 9.80 -3.19
CA PRO A 123 -7.68 9.17 -4.32
C PRO A 123 -6.67 9.01 -5.48
N PHE A 124 -6.67 7.85 -6.11
CA PHE A 124 -5.88 7.61 -7.31
C PHE A 124 -6.57 6.59 -8.22
N ILE A 125 -6.24 6.67 -9.50
CA ILE A 125 -6.75 5.76 -10.51
C ILE A 125 -5.76 4.60 -10.71
N ARG A 126 -6.30 3.38 -10.78
CA ARG A 126 -5.55 2.16 -11.07
C ARG A 126 -5.81 1.69 -12.51
N PHE A 127 -4.73 1.59 -13.29
CA PHE A 127 -4.78 1.12 -14.69
C PHE A 127 -4.63 -0.40 -14.84
N LYS A 128 -3.85 -1.04 -13.96
CA LYS A 128 -3.58 -2.49 -13.95
C LYS A 128 -3.83 -3.04 -12.55
N LYS A 129 -4.10 -4.35 -12.44
CA LYS A 129 -4.33 -5.00 -11.13
C LYS A 129 -3.17 -4.75 -10.16
N GLU A 130 -1.95 -4.97 -10.63
CA GLU A 130 -0.72 -4.67 -9.89
C GLU A 130 -0.42 -3.18 -9.87
N GLN A 131 -0.08 -2.67 -8.69
CA GLN A 131 0.29 -1.28 -8.50
C GLN A 131 1.72 -1.04 -9.02
N SER A 132 1.95 0.10 -9.68
CA SER A 132 3.32 0.44 -10.08
C SER A 132 4.20 0.68 -8.84
N PRO A 133 5.47 0.24 -8.84
CA PRO A 133 6.36 0.45 -7.69
C PRO A 133 6.54 1.92 -7.34
N TYR A 134 6.54 2.80 -8.35
CA TYR A 134 6.60 4.26 -8.17
C TYR A 134 5.39 4.78 -7.38
N LEU A 135 4.18 4.40 -7.77
CA LEU A 135 2.96 4.82 -7.08
C LEU A 135 2.94 4.32 -5.63
N SER A 136 3.33 3.06 -5.40
CA SER A 136 3.44 2.51 -4.04
C SER A 136 4.40 3.34 -3.17
N ARG A 137 5.57 3.70 -3.70
CA ARG A 137 6.54 4.56 -2.99
C ARG A 137 5.95 5.93 -2.62
N VAL A 138 5.31 6.61 -3.57
CA VAL A 138 4.72 7.93 -3.35
C VAL A 138 3.59 7.87 -2.33
N LEU A 139 2.70 6.87 -2.42
CA LEU A 139 1.62 6.68 -1.46
C LEU A 139 2.17 6.45 -0.06
N ASN A 140 3.14 5.55 0.10
CA ASN A 140 3.77 5.30 1.40
C ASN A 140 4.45 6.55 1.96
N GLN A 141 5.14 7.33 1.13
CA GLN A 141 5.74 8.60 1.56
C GLN A 141 4.67 9.58 2.06
N LYS A 142 3.55 9.70 1.35
CA LYS A 142 2.45 10.59 1.73
C LYS A 142 1.68 10.11 2.97
N ILE A 143 1.50 8.80 3.13
CA ILE A 143 0.90 8.21 4.32
C ILE A 143 1.79 8.49 5.53
N ARG A 144 3.11 8.28 5.41
CA ARG A 144 4.08 8.61 6.48
C ARG A 144 4.09 10.10 6.81
N GLN A 145 4.02 10.98 5.81
CA GLN A 145 3.92 12.43 6.04
C GLN A 145 2.64 12.80 6.81
N LYS A 146 1.50 12.18 6.48
CA LYS A 146 0.26 12.38 7.23
C LYS A 146 0.38 11.84 8.65
N GLN A 147 0.90 10.64 8.84
CA GLN A 147 1.07 10.06 10.17
C GLN A 147 1.95 10.95 11.06
N LYS A 148 3.06 11.46 10.54
CA LYS A 148 3.91 12.41 11.28
C LYS A 148 3.16 13.65 11.74
N ARG A 149 2.28 14.21 10.88
CA ARG A 149 1.47 15.38 11.24
C ARG A 149 0.38 15.07 12.25
N VAL A 150 -0.22 13.88 12.18
CA VAL A 150 -1.18 13.42 13.20
C VAL A 150 -0.44 13.28 14.53
N ASN A 151 0.69 12.57 14.57
CA ASN A 151 1.49 12.43 15.78
C ASN A 151 1.92 13.79 16.36
N TRP A 152 2.32 14.76 15.51
CA TRP A 152 2.63 16.11 15.97
C TRP A 152 1.41 16.85 16.51
N MET A 153 0.22 16.61 15.95
CA MET A 153 -1.00 17.19 16.48
C MET A 153 -1.30 16.65 17.87
N ASP A 154 -1.22 15.33 18.04
CA ASP A 154 -1.41 14.65 19.33
C ASP A 154 -0.38 15.13 20.36
N GLU A 155 0.88 15.34 19.94
CA GLU A 155 1.94 15.90 20.80
C GLU A 155 1.66 17.37 21.19
N MET A 156 1.20 18.21 20.26
CA MET A 156 0.84 19.59 20.58
C MET A 156 -0.40 19.67 21.48
N GLU A 157 -1.35 18.75 21.35
CA GLU A 157 -2.51 18.63 22.24
C GLU A 157 -2.06 18.30 23.68
N GLY A 158 -1.22 17.28 23.86
CA GLY A 158 -0.66 16.96 25.17
C GLY A 158 0.19 18.09 25.78
N ASN A 159 0.96 18.81 24.97
CA ASN A 159 1.71 19.98 25.43
C ASN A 159 0.79 21.16 25.81
N THR A 160 -0.35 21.30 25.13
CA THR A 160 -1.36 22.31 25.47
C THR A 160 -1.96 21.99 26.84
N GLU A 161 -2.33 20.73 27.08
CA GLU A 161 -2.85 20.27 28.37
C GLU A 161 -1.83 20.47 29.50
N MET A 162 -0.56 20.15 29.25
CA MET A 162 0.52 20.40 30.21
C MET A 162 0.68 21.88 30.55
N GLY A 163 0.60 22.77 29.56
CA GLY A 163 0.65 24.21 29.80
C GLY A 163 -0.53 24.72 30.62
N VAL A 164 -1.73 24.14 30.44
CA VAL A 164 -2.90 24.45 31.28
C VAL A 164 -2.65 24.01 32.73
N TRP A 165 -2.13 22.80 32.95
CA TRP A 165 -1.82 22.31 34.29
C TRP A 165 -0.71 23.09 34.98
N GLU A 166 0.32 23.51 34.23
CA GLU A 166 1.34 24.42 34.74
C GLU A 166 0.68 25.71 35.21
N GLY A 167 -0.20 26.27 34.39
CA GLY A 167 -0.97 27.44 34.75
C GLY A 167 -1.78 27.29 36.04
N GLU A 168 -2.57 26.22 36.14
CA GLU A 168 -3.33 25.90 37.36
C GLU A 168 -2.40 25.73 38.56
N TRP A 169 -1.22 25.14 38.37
CA TRP A 169 -0.23 24.98 39.43
C TRP A 169 0.33 26.33 39.90
N GLU A 170 0.68 27.25 38.98
CA GLU A 170 1.10 28.60 39.33
C GLU A 170 0.04 29.34 40.16
N GLU A 171 -1.23 29.25 39.76
CA GLU A 171 -2.36 29.86 40.46
C GLU A 171 -2.53 29.28 41.87
N ASN A 172 -2.48 27.95 42.01
CA ASN A 172 -2.57 27.28 43.31
C ASN A 172 -1.42 27.67 44.25
N ILE A 173 -0.21 27.86 43.73
CA ILE A 173 0.94 28.30 44.53
C ILE A 173 0.77 29.75 45.01
N LEU A 174 0.25 30.64 44.15
CA LEU A 174 -0.05 32.03 44.52
C LEU A 174 -1.17 32.09 45.57
N GLU A 175 -2.23 31.31 45.40
CA GLU A 175 -3.33 31.21 46.36
C GLU A 175 -2.83 30.68 47.72
N ALA A 176 -2.01 29.63 47.73
CA ALA A 176 -1.42 29.10 48.96
C ALA A 176 -0.55 30.14 49.67
N ALA A 177 0.26 30.92 48.93
CA ALA A 177 1.08 31.99 49.51
C ALA A 177 0.22 33.11 50.13
N GLU A 178 -0.91 33.44 49.52
CA GLU A 178 -1.88 34.39 50.05
C GLU A 178 -2.57 33.88 51.32
N GLN A 179 -3.03 32.63 51.33
CA GLN A 179 -3.66 32.01 52.50
C GLN A 179 -2.71 31.91 53.71
N GLU A 180 -1.43 31.67 53.46
CA GLU A 180 -0.39 31.66 54.50
C GLU A 180 0.06 33.08 54.93
N GLY A 181 -0.49 34.14 54.34
CA GLY A 181 -0.14 35.53 54.62
C GLY A 181 1.26 35.93 54.14
N LYS A 182 1.86 35.16 53.23
CA LYS A 182 3.19 35.40 52.66
C LYS A 182 3.11 36.33 51.45
N TRP A 183 2.57 37.53 51.65
CA TRP A 183 2.38 38.55 50.62
C TRP A 183 3.68 38.92 49.89
N ASP A 184 4.81 38.95 50.59
CA ASP A 184 6.12 39.24 49.98
C ASP A 184 6.55 38.16 48.96
N VAL A 185 6.17 36.90 49.20
CA VAL A 185 6.48 35.79 48.29
C VAL A 185 5.57 35.87 47.07
N LYS A 186 4.28 36.15 47.27
CA LYS A 186 3.32 36.35 46.19
C LYS A 186 3.72 37.52 45.29
N ASP A 187 4.01 38.70 45.86
CA ASP A 187 4.45 39.90 45.13
C ASP A 187 5.74 39.65 44.34
N ARG A 188 6.67 38.85 44.89
CA ARG A 188 7.88 38.44 44.15
C ARG A 188 7.56 37.55 42.95
N LEU A 189 6.71 36.53 43.13
CA LEU A 189 6.35 35.59 42.07
C LEU A 189 5.56 36.29 40.95
N GLU A 190 4.61 37.15 41.30
CA GLU A 190 3.86 37.97 40.32
C GLU A 190 4.81 38.90 39.53
N LYS A 191 5.82 39.49 40.18
CA LYS A 191 6.87 40.28 39.50
C LYS A 191 7.74 39.46 38.57
N GLU A 192 7.93 38.18 38.86
CA GLU A 192 8.62 37.22 37.98
C GLU A 192 7.72 36.74 36.82
N GLY A 193 6.44 37.15 36.80
CA GLY A 193 5.49 36.85 35.74
C GLY A 193 4.55 35.67 36.04
N TRP A 194 4.57 35.13 37.26
CA TRP A 194 3.68 34.03 37.67
C TRP A 194 2.25 34.52 37.84
N GLY A 195 1.28 33.69 37.44
CA GLY A 195 -0.14 34.02 37.59
C GLY A 195 -0.61 35.18 36.70
N GLU A 196 0.23 35.67 35.78
CA GLU A 196 -0.19 36.50 34.66
C GLU A 196 -0.87 35.60 33.61
N HIS A 197 -1.86 34.82 34.06
CA HIS A 197 -2.77 34.10 33.17
C HIS A 197 -3.39 35.11 32.23
N GLY A 198 -3.40 34.77 30.95
CA GLY A 198 -3.81 35.62 29.84
C GLY A 198 -5.27 36.07 29.88
N GLY A 199 -5.66 36.81 30.92
CA GLY A 199 -6.76 37.75 30.94
C GLY A 199 -6.41 38.91 30.03
N GLY A 200 -6.34 38.64 28.73
CA GLY A 200 -6.26 39.67 27.72
C GLY A 200 -7.42 40.64 27.96
N ASN A 201 -7.10 41.89 28.28
CA ASN A 201 -8.01 43.01 28.39
C ASN A 201 -8.78 43.25 27.08
N GLY A 202 -9.65 42.34 26.62
CA GLY A 202 -10.46 42.44 25.39
C GLY A 202 -9.70 42.69 24.07
N ASN A 203 -8.39 42.93 24.12
CA ASN A 203 -7.50 43.37 23.06
C ASN A 203 -6.50 42.25 22.73
N GLY A 204 -6.99 41.03 22.51
CA GLY A 204 -6.32 40.01 21.70
C GLY A 204 -4.94 39.48 22.12
N ASN A 205 -4.34 39.92 23.24
CA ASN A 205 -3.00 39.48 23.62
C ASN A 205 -3.06 38.21 24.49
N VAL A 206 -3.36 37.08 23.84
CA VAL A 206 -3.44 35.73 24.44
C VAL A 206 -2.06 35.06 24.48
N GLU A 207 -0.96 35.81 24.32
CA GLU A 207 0.38 35.27 23.98
C GLU A 207 1.24 34.82 25.18
N LYS A 208 0.71 34.76 26.41
CA LYS A 208 1.55 34.64 27.62
C LYS A 208 1.57 33.30 28.34
N GLY A 209 0.66 32.38 28.04
CA GLY A 209 0.62 31.05 28.67
C GLY A 209 1.45 29.99 27.93
N TRP A 210 1.98 29.01 28.66
CA TRP A 210 2.74 27.89 28.10
C TRP A 210 1.91 27.05 27.11
N GLU A 211 0.60 27.05 27.28
CA GLU A 211 -0.37 26.40 26.39
C GLU A 211 -0.53 27.12 25.04
N HIS A 212 -0.15 28.40 24.94
CA HIS A 212 -0.43 29.23 23.77
C HIS A 212 0.26 28.73 22.50
N GLU A 213 1.58 28.54 22.55
CA GLU A 213 2.36 28.13 21.36
C GLU A 213 2.00 26.73 20.87
N PRO A 214 1.88 25.70 21.74
CA PRO A 214 1.37 24.39 21.37
C PRO A 214 -0.03 24.46 20.73
N ALA A 215 -0.97 25.19 21.34
CA ALA A 215 -2.32 25.36 20.79
C ALA A 215 -2.31 26.08 19.44
N ARG A 216 -1.47 27.11 19.29
CA ARG A 216 -1.28 27.84 18.04
C ARG A 216 -0.73 26.92 16.95
N MET A 217 0.28 26.12 17.26
CA MET A 217 0.87 25.17 16.32
C MET A 217 -0.13 24.08 15.91
N GLY A 218 -0.88 23.52 16.88
CA GLY A 218 -1.95 22.56 16.62
C GLY A 218 -3.00 23.11 15.65
N ARG A 219 -3.41 24.38 15.82
CA ARG A 219 -4.33 25.06 14.89
C ARG A 219 -3.74 25.16 13.47
N PHE A 220 -2.46 25.50 13.32
CA PHE A 220 -1.80 25.56 12.01
C PHE A 220 -1.76 24.19 11.32
N ILE A 221 -1.34 23.14 12.02
CA ILE A 221 -1.29 21.77 11.49
C ILE A 221 -2.69 21.31 11.06
N SER A 222 -3.70 21.51 11.91
CA SER A 222 -5.09 21.17 11.62
C SER A 222 -5.63 21.91 10.39
N LYS A 223 -5.33 23.21 10.26
CA LYS A 223 -5.71 24.01 9.09
C LYS A 223 -5.08 23.47 7.80
N ASP A 224 -3.80 23.12 7.83
CA ASP A 224 -3.11 22.56 6.68
C ASP A 224 -3.60 21.16 6.32
N MET A 225 -3.91 20.31 7.30
CA MET A 225 -4.55 19.01 7.05
C MET A 225 -5.93 19.15 6.41
N ARG A 226 -6.74 20.12 6.83
CA ARG A 226 -8.03 20.42 6.18
C ARG A 226 -7.86 20.87 4.73
N LYS A 227 -6.89 21.75 4.45
CA LYS A 227 -6.58 22.16 3.07
C LYS A 227 -6.17 20.95 2.21
N GLU A 228 -5.35 20.05 2.74
CA GLU A 228 -4.95 18.83 2.02
C GLU A 228 -6.14 17.91 1.76
N PHE A 229 -7.02 17.73 2.73
CA PHE A 229 -8.24 16.93 2.58
C PHE A 229 -9.14 17.53 1.48
N ASN A 230 -9.35 18.84 1.48
CA ASN A 230 -10.14 19.53 0.45
C ASN A 230 -9.50 19.38 -0.94
N ARG A 231 -8.17 19.51 -1.04
CA ARG A 231 -7.43 19.26 -2.30
C ARG A 231 -7.58 17.82 -2.78
N ALA A 232 -7.59 16.86 -1.86
CA ALA A 232 -7.82 15.46 -2.18
C ALA A 232 -9.26 15.21 -2.66
N GLY A 233 -10.26 15.84 -2.04
CA GLY A 233 -11.65 15.81 -2.50
C GLY A 233 -11.80 16.34 -3.93
N LEU A 234 -11.28 17.53 -4.21
CA LEU A 234 -11.28 18.11 -5.56
C LEU A 234 -10.57 17.21 -6.59
N LEU A 235 -9.52 16.51 -6.18
CA LEU A 235 -8.86 15.54 -7.04
C LEU A 235 -9.75 14.30 -7.26
N ALA A 236 -10.43 13.79 -6.22
CA ALA A 236 -11.35 12.67 -6.35
C ALA A 236 -12.43 12.96 -7.39
N ASP A 237 -13.08 14.12 -7.30
CA ASP A 237 -14.15 14.52 -8.23
C ASP A 237 -13.65 14.57 -9.68
N LYS A 238 -12.46 15.14 -9.89
CA LYS A 238 -11.81 15.12 -11.21
C LYS A 238 -11.56 13.70 -11.72
N LEU A 239 -11.09 12.81 -10.85
CA LEU A 239 -10.82 11.42 -11.23
C LEU A 239 -12.11 10.64 -11.53
N VAL A 240 -13.21 10.91 -10.81
CA VAL A 240 -14.54 10.36 -11.11
C VAL A 240 -14.95 10.76 -12.53
N GLY A 241 -14.87 12.05 -12.86
CA GLY A 241 -15.21 12.52 -14.21
C GLY A 241 -14.34 11.92 -15.31
N VAL A 242 -13.06 11.62 -15.03
CA VAL A 242 -12.20 10.88 -15.97
C VAL A 242 -12.67 9.43 -16.16
N VAL A 243 -13.03 8.73 -15.08
CA VAL A 243 -13.48 7.34 -15.13
C VAL A 243 -14.81 7.23 -15.88
N GLU A 244 -15.73 8.15 -15.67
CA GLU A 244 -17.02 8.21 -16.39
C GLU A 244 -16.81 8.40 -17.90
N LYS A 245 -16.00 9.37 -18.30
CA LYS A 245 -15.67 9.60 -19.72
C LYS A 245 -14.97 8.39 -20.35
N GLU A 246 -14.04 7.76 -19.64
CA GLU A 246 -13.39 6.53 -20.11
C GLU A 246 -14.40 5.37 -20.26
N LYS A 247 -15.38 5.28 -19.36
CA LYS A 247 -16.46 4.28 -19.44
C LYS A 247 -17.36 4.50 -20.66
N GLU A 248 -17.78 5.75 -20.91
CA GLU A 248 -18.59 6.09 -22.08
C GLU A 248 -17.89 5.76 -23.39
N LEU A 249 -16.61 6.12 -23.52
CA LEU A 249 -15.80 5.81 -24.70
C LEU A 249 -15.64 4.29 -24.87
N TRP A 250 -15.39 3.59 -23.78
CA TRP A 250 -15.27 2.14 -23.80
C TRP A 250 -16.57 1.46 -24.27
N GLU A 251 -17.73 1.93 -23.82
CA GLU A 251 -19.03 1.41 -24.24
C GLU A 251 -19.31 1.69 -25.73
N ARG A 252 -18.91 2.86 -26.24
CA ARG A 252 -19.01 3.21 -27.66
C ARG A 252 -18.14 2.30 -28.53
N GLU A 253 -16.85 2.20 -28.20
CA GLU A 253 -15.89 1.35 -28.90
C GLU A 253 -16.26 -0.14 -28.79
N ARG A 254 -16.85 -0.58 -27.67
CA ARG A 254 -17.35 -1.95 -27.50
C ARG A 254 -18.55 -2.23 -28.41
N ARG A 255 -19.45 -1.25 -28.59
CA ARG A 255 -20.58 -1.37 -29.53
C ARG A 255 -20.09 -1.44 -30.98
N GLU A 256 -19.20 -0.54 -31.39
CA GLU A 256 -18.61 -0.52 -32.73
C GLU A 256 -17.91 -1.85 -33.05
N ARG A 257 -17.11 -2.38 -32.12
CA ARG A 257 -16.48 -3.71 -32.29
C ARG A 257 -17.48 -4.85 -32.43
N ARG A 258 -18.61 -4.80 -31.72
CA ARG A 258 -19.67 -5.80 -31.87
C ARG A 258 -20.33 -5.70 -33.24
N VAL A 259 -20.55 -4.49 -33.75
CA VAL A 259 -21.11 -4.25 -35.09
C VAL A 259 -20.12 -4.71 -36.17
N ALA A 260 -18.87 -4.27 -36.13
CA ALA A 260 -17.82 -4.68 -37.07
C ALA A 260 -17.63 -6.20 -37.08
N LYS A 261 -17.68 -6.87 -35.92
CA LYS A 261 -17.63 -8.35 -35.85
C LYS A 261 -18.85 -9.02 -36.49
N ARG A 262 -20.04 -8.41 -36.41
CA ARG A 262 -21.26 -8.91 -37.07
C ARG A 262 -21.18 -8.71 -38.58
N GLU A 263 -20.68 -7.56 -39.03
CA GLU A 263 -20.49 -7.24 -40.46
C GLU A 263 -19.43 -8.14 -41.11
N ALA A 264 -18.28 -8.33 -40.46
CA ALA A 264 -17.26 -9.26 -40.92
C ALA A 264 -17.81 -10.70 -41.06
N LYS A 265 -18.58 -11.17 -40.07
CA LYS A 265 -19.26 -12.47 -40.16
C LYS A 265 -20.31 -12.54 -41.27
N ARG A 266 -21.00 -11.44 -41.58
CA ARG A 266 -21.96 -11.39 -42.70
C ARG A 266 -21.23 -11.46 -44.03
N PHE A 267 -20.10 -10.75 -44.17
CA PHE A 267 -19.26 -10.80 -45.36
C PHE A 267 -18.68 -12.20 -45.58
N GLU A 268 -18.11 -12.82 -44.55
CA GLU A 268 -17.60 -14.21 -44.61
C GLU A 268 -18.69 -15.23 -44.97
N LYS A 269 -19.90 -15.10 -44.41
CA LYS A 269 -21.03 -15.97 -44.78
C LYS A 269 -21.54 -15.72 -46.19
N GLY A 270 -21.56 -14.46 -46.64
CA GLY A 270 -21.95 -14.06 -47.99
C GLY A 270 -20.98 -14.59 -49.04
N ASP A 271 -19.68 -14.48 -48.78
CA ASP A 271 -18.62 -15.04 -49.63
C ASP A 271 -18.59 -16.58 -49.58
N GLY A 272 -18.82 -17.17 -48.40
CA GLY A 272 -18.96 -18.62 -48.25
C GLY A 272 -20.15 -19.19 -49.02
N ALA A 273 -21.31 -18.51 -48.97
CA ALA A 273 -22.51 -18.88 -49.72
C ALA A 273 -22.35 -18.64 -51.24
N ARG A 274 -21.62 -17.60 -51.65
CA ARG A 274 -21.28 -17.40 -53.07
C ARG A 274 -20.35 -18.50 -53.58
N LYS A 275 -19.30 -18.85 -52.83
CA LYS A 275 -18.33 -19.89 -53.20
C LYS A 275 -18.96 -21.29 -53.28
N SER A 276 -19.86 -21.64 -52.36
CA SER A 276 -20.58 -22.93 -52.41
C SER A 276 -21.50 -23.01 -53.62
N LYS A 277 -22.21 -21.92 -53.96
CA LYS A 277 -23.13 -21.86 -55.09
C LYS A 277 -22.41 -21.89 -56.45
N THR A 278 -21.24 -21.27 -56.56
CA THR A 278 -20.40 -21.39 -57.77
C THR A 278 -19.81 -22.78 -57.94
N LYS A 279 -19.45 -23.46 -56.84
CA LYS A 279 -18.92 -24.83 -56.90
C LYS A 279 -19.99 -25.83 -57.33
N SER A 280 -21.20 -25.75 -56.77
CA SER A 280 -22.32 -26.63 -57.17
C SER A 280 -22.77 -26.39 -58.62
N MET A 281 -22.66 -25.17 -59.14
CA MET A 281 -22.99 -24.87 -60.53
C MET A 281 -21.91 -25.37 -61.50
N GLY A 282 -20.65 -25.35 -61.08
CA GLY A 282 -19.53 -25.93 -61.84
C GLY A 282 -19.58 -27.46 -61.88
N GLU A 283 -19.89 -28.11 -60.75
CA GLU A 283 -20.07 -29.57 -60.67
C GLU A 283 -21.26 -30.03 -61.52
N LYS A 284 -22.41 -29.34 -61.48
CA LYS A 284 -23.53 -29.63 -62.39
C LYS A 284 -23.19 -29.45 -63.86
N LYS A 285 -22.44 -28.39 -64.20
CA LYS A 285 -21.98 -28.19 -65.58
C LYS A 285 -21.05 -29.30 -66.04
N LEU A 286 -20.22 -29.84 -65.15
CA LEU A 286 -19.34 -30.96 -65.45
C LEU A 286 -20.14 -32.25 -65.66
N GLU A 287 -21.11 -32.55 -64.78
CA GLU A 287 -22.01 -33.69 -64.90
C GLU A 287 -22.87 -33.62 -66.18
N ASP A 288 -23.37 -32.43 -66.53
CA ASP A 288 -24.14 -32.23 -67.76
C ASP A 288 -23.24 -32.43 -69.00
N TRP A 289 -21.98 -31.99 -68.97
CA TRP A 289 -21.02 -32.18 -70.07
C TRP A 289 -20.58 -33.64 -70.22
N GLU A 290 -20.35 -34.36 -69.11
CA GLU A 290 -20.02 -35.80 -69.12
C GLU A 290 -21.17 -36.63 -69.73
N LYS A 291 -22.42 -36.32 -69.41
CA LYS A 291 -23.60 -36.95 -70.05
C LYS A 291 -23.73 -36.62 -71.53
N GLU A 292 -23.37 -35.42 -71.93
CA GLU A 292 -23.39 -35.01 -73.33
C GLU A 292 -22.34 -35.77 -74.15
N VAL A 293 -21.17 -36.04 -73.56
CA VAL A 293 -20.09 -36.84 -74.18
C VAL A 293 -20.43 -38.33 -74.24
N GLU A 294 -21.11 -38.90 -73.24
CA GLU A 294 -21.58 -40.31 -73.28
C GLU A 294 -22.72 -40.57 -74.28
N ALA A 295 -23.44 -39.52 -74.70
CA ALA A 295 -24.54 -39.61 -75.66
C ALA A 295 -24.10 -39.53 -77.14
N TRP A 296 -22.81 -39.31 -77.40
CA TRP A 296 -22.18 -39.29 -78.73
C TRP A 296 -21.40 -40.57 -79.00
#